data_AF-A0A9L0IQH1-F1
#
_entry.id   AF-A0A9L0IQH1-F1
#
_cell.length_a   1.000
_cell.length_b   1.000
_cell.length_c   1.000
_cell.angle_alpha   90.00
_cell.angle_beta   90.00
_cell.angle_gamma   90.00
#
_symmetry.space_group_name_H-M   'P 1'
#
loop_
_entity.id
_entity.type
_entity.pdbx_description
1 polymer ?
#
loop_
_entity_poly.entity_id
_entity_poly.type
_entity_poly.pdbx_seq_one_letter_code
_entity_poly.pdbx_strand_id
1 'polypeptide(L)'
;MALRITVAPSKVVLQNLLICVILFYAVYYAVLGMGCMTLKDLDVLAPFDFKTNPSWLNTNYKVLLVSTEVTYFVCGFLFVLVVEEWVWDYAISVTILHVAITSTVMLEFPLTSHWWAALGI
;
A
#
# COMPACT_ATOMS: atom_id res chain seq x y z
N MET A 1 -35.41 9.11 -4.55
CA MET A 1 -34.11 9.81 -4.58
C MET A 1 -33.30 9.23 -5.72
N ALA A 2 -33.18 9.95 -6.84
CA ALA A 2 -32.40 9.50 -7.98
C ALA A 2 -30.93 9.79 -7.71
N LEU A 3 -30.12 8.73 -7.55
CA LEU A 3 -28.68 8.82 -7.45
C LEU A 3 -28.16 9.32 -8.80
N ARG A 4 -28.06 10.64 -8.99
CA ARG A 4 -27.37 11.24 -10.13
C ARG A 4 -25.88 10.99 -9.92
N ILE A 5 -25.40 9.85 -10.40
CA ILE A 5 -23.97 9.60 -10.58
C ILE A 5 -23.55 10.54 -11.72
N THR A 6 -23.16 11.76 -11.39
CA THR A 6 -22.39 12.60 -12.31
C THR A 6 -21.04 11.94 -12.44
N VAL A 7 -20.92 11.04 -13.43
CA VAL A 7 -19.66 10.39 -13.77
C VAL A 7 -18.72 11.51 -14.20
N ALA A 8 -17.83 11.94 -13.30
CA ALA A 8 -16.66 12.72 -13.67
C ALA A 8 -15.99 12.03 -14.86
N PRO A 9 -15.41 12.76 -15.83
CA PRO A 9 -14.83 12.15 -17.03
C PRO A 9 -13.91 11.00 -16.61
N SER A 10 -14.32 9.75 -16.91
CA SER A 10 -13.73 8.54 -16.32
C SER A 10 -12.22 8.45 -16.49
N LYS A 11 -11.70 9.11 -17.53
CA LYS A 11 -10.27 9.27 -17.80
C LYS A 11 -9.53 10.00 -16.68
N VAL A 12 -10.10 11.04 -16.07
CA VAL A 12 -9.48 11.83 -15.00
C VAL A 12 -9.43 11.02 -13.70
N VAL A 13 -10.50 10.31 -13.37
CA VAL A 13 -10.55 9.42 -12.20
C VAL A 13 -9.51 8.31 -12.32
N LEU A 14 -9.43 7.66 -13.48
CA LEU A 14 -8.44 6.62 -13.74
C LEU A 14 -7.01 7.17 -13.65
N GLN A 15 -6.77 8.37 -14.20
CA GLN A 15 -5.45 9.01 -14.14
C GLN A 15 -5.05 9.35 -12.70
N ASN A 16 -5.97 9.90 -11.90
CA ASN A 16 -5.73 10.17 -10.49
C ASN A 16 -5.46 8.90 -9.69
N LEU A 17 -6.18 7.82 -9.98
CA LEU A 17 -5.93 6.50 -9.37
C LEU A 17 -4.53 6.00 -9.71
N LEU A 18 -4.13 6.06 -10.98
CA LEU A 18 -2.78 5.65 -11.41
C LEU A 18 -1.69 6.47 -10.72
N ILE A 19 -1.88 7.79 -10.58
CA ILE A 19 -0.96 8.65 -9.84
C ILE A 19 -0.88 8.24 -8.37
N CYS A 20 -2.02 7.94 -7.73
CA CYS A 20 -2.06 7.47 -6.34
C CYS A 20 -1.33 6.14 -6.16
N VAL A 21 -1.50 5.19 -7.09
CA VAL A 21 -0.79 3.90 -7.07
C VAL A 21 0.72 4.10 -7.24
N ILE A 22 1.14 4.94 -8.20
CA ILE A 22 2.56 5.23 -8.42
C ILE A 22 3.17 5.90 -7.18
N LEU A 23 2.48 6.88 -6.60
CA LEU A 23 2.89 7.54 -5.37
C LEU A 23 3.00 6.55 -4.21
N PHE A 24 2.04 5.64 -4.07
CA PHE A 24 2.05 4.63 -3.03
C PHE A 24 3.31 3.78 -3.07
N TYR A 25 3.63 3.20 -4.23
CA TYR A 25 4.84 2.39 -4.37
C TYR A 25 6.13 3.23 -4.28
N ALA A 26 6.14 4.47 -4.79
CA ALA A 26 7.30 5.36 -4.67
C ALA A 26 7.62 5.67 -3.21
N VAL A 27 6.61 6.02 -2.41
CA VAL A 27 6.77 6.24 -0.96
C VAL A 27 7.18 4.95 -0.27
N TYR A 28 6.57 3.81 -0.63
CA TYR A 28 6.93 2.52 -0.04
C TYR A 28 8.43 2.23 -0.18
N TYR A 29 8.96 2.29 -1.40
CA TYR A 29 10.38 2.03 -1.63
C TYR A 29 11.29 3.12 -1.05
N ALA A 30 10.84 4.36 -0.95
CA ALA A 30 11.59 5.41 -0.26
C ALA A 30 11.68 5.16 1.25
N VAL A 31 10.57 4.79 1.90
CA VAL A 31 10.53 4.44 3.32
C VAL A 31 11.34 3.17 3.58
N LEU A 32 11.18 2.15 2.75
CA LEU A 32 11.94 0.91 2.82
C LEU A 32 13.44 1.19 2.66
N GLY A 33 13.84 2.02 1.69
CA GLY A 33 15.24 2.43 1.47
C GLY A 33 15.83 3.23 2.64
N MET A 34 15.05 4.14 3.24
CA MET A 34 15.46 4.84 4.47
C MET A 34 15.60 3.87 5.65
N GLY A 35 14.69 2.91 5.80
CA GLY A 35 14.77 1.84 6.80
C GLY A 35 15.90 0.83 6.51
N CYS A 36 16.34 0.74 5.26
CA CYS A 36 17.37 -0.20 4.80
C CYS A 36 18.81 0.28 5.05
N MET A 37 19.05 1.53 5.47
CA MET A 37 20.36 1.88 6.04
C MET A 37 20.77 0.93 7.19
N THR A 38 19.81 0.18 7.75
CA THR A 38 19.96 -0.82 8.80
C THR A 38 20.00 -2.29 8.34
N LEU A 39 19.69 -2.63 7.08
CA LEU A 39 19.58 -4.04 6.59
C LEU A 39 20.28 -4.21 5.23
N LYS A 40 20.91 -5.36 4.99
CA LYS A 40 21.73 -5.61 3.78
C LYS A 40 21.00 -6.33 2.64
N ASP A 41 19.85 -6.96 2.93
CA ASP A 41 19.11 -7.79 1.97
C ASP A 41 17.76 -7.13 1.67
N LEU A 42 17.75 -6.28 0.65
CA LEU A 42 16.56 -5.64 0.13
C LEU A 42 15.94 -6.56 -0.93
N ASP A 43 14.96 -7.37 -0.53
CA ASP A 43 14.17 -8.10 -1.50
C ASP A 43 13.23 -7.15 -2.22
N VAL A 44 13.27 -7.16 -3.56
CA VAL A 44 12.33 -6.39 -4.40
C VAL A 44 10.88 -6.82 -4.16
N LEU A 45 10.68 -8.05 -3.67
CA LEU A 45 9.38 -8.58 -3.29
C LEU A 45 8.92 -8.19 -1.88
N ALA A 46 9.72 -7.44 -1.11
CA ALA A 46 9.38 -6.99 0.24
C ALA A 46 7.93 -6.47 0.38
N PRO A 47 7.43 -5.52 -0.45
CA PRO A 47 6.05 -5.03 -0.33
C PRO A 47 4.96 -6.08 -0.47
N PHE A 48 5.27 -7.25 -1.05
CA PHE A 48 4.33 -8.33 -1.30
C PHE A 48 4.55 -9.51 -0.35
N ASP A 49 5.63 -9.52 0.42
CA ASP A 49 6.02 -10.68 1.20
C ASP A 49 5.25 -10.78 2.52
N PHE A 50 4.32 -11.74 2.58
CA PHE A 50 3.57 -12.09 3.77
C PHE A 50 3.97 -13.45 4.38
N LYS A 51 4.96 -14.14 3.80
CA LYS A 51 5.46 -15.45 4.28
C LYS A 51 6.54 -15.33 5.36
N THR A 52 7.09 -14.13 5.56
CA THR A 52 8.01 -13.88 6.68
C THR A 52 7.39 -14.28 8.02
N ASN A 53 8.10 -15.13 8.76
CA ASN A 53 7.61 -15.62 10.05
C ASN A 53 7.42 -14.45 11.04
N PRO A 54 6.22 -14.26 11.62
CA PRO A 54 5.95 -13.17 12.55
C PRO A 54 6.78 -13.37 13.81
N SER A 55 7.85 -12.61 13.93
CA SER A 55 8.75 -12.68 15.08
C SER A 55 9.27 -11.29 15.41
N TRP A 56 8.99 -10.85 16.63
CA TRP A 56 9.47 -9.57 17.17
C TRP A 56 11.00 -9.47 17.29
N LEU A 57 11.68 -10.62 17.21
CA LEU A 57 13.13 -10.74 17.20
C LEU A 57 13.73 -10.62 15.80
N ASN A 58 12.93 -10.78 14.73
CA ASN A 58 13.43 -10.64 13.36
C ASN A 58 13.36 -9.18 12.92
N THR A 59 14.52 -8.59 12.71
CA THR A 59 14.65 -7.20 12.27
C THR A 59 14.02 -6.98 10.89
N ASN A 60 14.06 -7.96 9.99
CA ASN A 60 13.44 -7.85 8.67
C ASN A 60 11.91 -7.73 8.78
N TYR A 61 11.29 -8.55 9.62
CA TYR A 61 9.85 -8.49 9.88
C TYR A 61 9.44 -7.13 10.45
N LYS A 62 10.20 -6.61 11.43
CA LYS A 62 9.96 -5.28 12.01
C LYS A 62 10.07 -4.16 10.98
N VAL A 63 11.13 -4.15 10.18
CA VAL A 63 11.34 -3.11 9.17
C VAL A 63 10.25 -3.18 8.10
N LEU A 64 9.84 -4.37 7.68
CA LEU A 64 8.77 -4.54 6.71
C LEU A 64 7.41 -4.05 7.24
N LEU A 65 7.08 -4.42 8.49
CA LEU A 65 5.84 -4.01 9.15
C LEU A 65 5.79 -2.49 9.34
N VAL A 66 6.85 -1.90 9.91
CA VAL A 66 6.93 -0.44 10.12
C VAL A 66 6.94 0.30 8.79
N SER A 67 7.65 -0.19 7.78
CA SER A 67 7.66 0.43 6.44
C SER A 67 6.27 0.43 5.82
N THR A 68 5.53 -0.66 5.96
CA THR A 68 4.17 -0.78 5.43
C THR A 68 3.23 0.20 6.15
N GLU A 69 3.23 0.20 7.48
CA GLU A 69 2.39 1.09 8.29
C GLU A 69 2.69 2.58 8.02
N VAL A 70 3.97 2.96 8.01
CA VAL A 70 4.40 4.33 7.70
C VAL A 70 4.00 4.72 6.27
N THR A 71 4.09 3.80 5.31
CA THR A 71 3.69 4.09 3.93
C THR A 71 2.19 4.35 3.85
N TYR A 72 1.36 3.50 4.45
CA TYR A 72 -0.09 3.73 4.46
C TYR A 72 -0.45 5.06 5.16
N PHE A 73 0.23 5.38 6.26
CA PHE A 73 0.03 6.64 6.96
C PHE A 73 0.42 7.85 6.11
N VAL A 74 1.65 7.87 5.57
CA VAL A 74 2.17 8.98 4.76
C VAL A 74 1.38 9.13 3.45
N CYS A 75 1.07 8.03 2.77
CA CYS A 75 0.26 8.06 1.55
C CYS A 75 -1.17 8.52 1.82
N GLY A 76 -1.77 8.17 2.96
CA GLY A 76 -3.06 8.70 3.37
C GLY A 76 -3.07 10.23 3.40
N PHE A 77 -2.03 10.84 3.97
CA PHE A 77 -1.86 12.31 3.96
C PHE A 77 -1.58 12.86 2.56
N LEU A 78 -0.75 12.20 1.75
CA LEU A 78 -0.43 12.65 0.40
C LEU A 78 -1.65 12.58 -0.53
N PHE A 79 -2.54 11.60 -0.37
CA PHE A 79 -3.75 11.49 -1.18
C PHE A 79 -4.71 12.65 -0.93
N VAL A 80 -4.72 13.25 0.27
CA VAL A 80 -5.50 14.47 0.54
C VAL A 80 -4.97 15.66 -0.28
N LEU A 81 -3.67 15.72 -0.55
CA LEU A 81 -3.07 16.79 -1.37
C LEU A 81 -3.30 16.57 -2.87
N VAL A 82 -3.35 15.31 -3.30
CA VAL A 82 -3.51 14.94 -4.72
C VAL A 82 -4.98 14.95 -5.14
N VAL A 83 -5.87 14.54 -4.24
CA VAL A 83 -7.28 14.32 -4.52
C VAL A 83 -8.12 15.27 -3.66
N GLU A 84 -8.76 16.23 -4.32
CA GLU A 84 -9.59 17.24 -3.66
C GLU A 84 -10.97 16.68 -3.21
N GLU A 85 -11.48 15.65 -3.91
CA GLU A 85 -12.76 14.98 -3.59
C GLU A 85 -12.62 13.45 -3.54
N TRP A 86 -13.27 12.79 -2.57
CA TRP A 86 -13.37 11.31 -2.47
C TRP A 86 -12.05 10.56 -2.20
N VAL A 87 -11.12 11.13 -1.42
CA VAL A 87 -9.85 10.51 -0.99
C VAL A 87 -10.02 9.06 -0.50
N TRP A 88 -11.10 8.78 0.25
CA TRP A 88 -11.40 7.46 0.78
C TRP A 88 -11.63 6.39 -0.31
N ASP A 89 -12.23 6.78 -1.44
CA ASP A 89 -12.48 5.85 -2.55
C ASP A 89 -11.17 5.43 -3.23
N TYR A 90 -10.24 6.39 -3.38
CA TYR A 90 -8.89 6.11 -3.88
C TYR A 90 -8.07 5.29 -2.88
N ALA A 91 -8.16 5.59 -1.58
CA ALA A 91 -7.46 4.83 -0.54
C ALA A 91 -7.92 3.36 -0.52
N ILE A 92 -9.22 3.11 -0.60
CA ILE A 92 -9.79 1.76 -0.69
C ILE A 92 -9.35 1.09 -2.00
N SER A 93 -9.44 1.79 -3.13
CA SER A 93 -9.08 1.26 -4.46
C SER A 93 -7.60 0.88 -4.54
N VAL A 94 -6.71 1.71 -4.00
CA VAL A 94 -5.26 1.44 -3.94
C VAL A 94 -4.99 0.23 -3.05
N THR A 95 -5.65 0.13 -1.89
CA THR A 95 -5.50 -1.03 -0.99
C THR A 95 -5.95 -2.33 -1.66
N ILE A 96 -7.12 -2.33 -2.33
CA ILE A 96 -7.62 -3.50 -3.07
C ILE A 96 -6.63 -3.88 -4.17
N LEU A 97 -6.12 -2.90 -4.91
CA LEU A 97 -5.16 -3.12 -5.99
C LEU A 97 -3.83 -3.67 -5.44
N HIS A 98 -3.36 -3.17 -4.30
CA HIS A 98 -2.19 -3.70 -3.61
C HIS A 98 -2.40 -5.15 -3.16
N VAL A 99 -3.55 -5.49 -2.57
CA VAL A 99 -3.90 -6.87 -2.18
C VAL A 99 -3.94 -7.78 -3.40
N ALA A 100 -4.54 -7.32 -4.51
CA ALA A 100 -4.61 -8.07 -5.76
C ALA A 100 -3.22 -8.32 -6.33
N ILE A 101 -2.35 -7.30 -6.41
CA ILE A 101 -0.98 -7.46 -6.89
C ILE A 101 -0.21 -8.41 -5.96
N THR A 102 -0.29 -8.23 -4.64
CA THR A 102 0.33 -9.11 -3.65
C THR A 102 -0.07 -10.57 -3.88
N SER A 103 -1.36 -10.81 -4.09
CA SER A 103 -1.87 -12.15 -4.36
C SER A 103 -1.37 -12.70 -5.70
N THR A 104 -1.30 -11.88 -6.74
CA THR A 104 -0.75 -12.32 -8.04
C THR A 104 0.75 -12.61 -7.99
N VAL A 105 1.52 -11.81 -7.25
CA VAL A 105 2.98 -11.99 -7.12
C VAL A 105 3.31 -13.24 -6.32
N MET A 106 2.58 -13.49 -5.23
CA MET A 106 2.81 -14.65 -4.37
C MET A 106 2.08 -15.91 -4.83
N LEU A 107 1.24 -15.81 -5.88
CA LEU A 107 0.35 -16.86 -6.38
C LEU A 107 -0.59 -17.46 -5.32
N GLU A 108 -0.72 -16.78 -4.18
CA GLU A 108 -1.46 -17.19 -3.00
C GLU A 108 -2.20 -15.98 -2.44
N PHE A 109 -3.39 -16.17 -1.90
CA PHE A 109 -4.11 -15.09 -1.25
C PHE A 109 -3.58 -14.90 0.18
N PRO A 110 -3.28 -13.65 0.61
CA PRO A 110 -2.77 -13.39 1.96
C PRO A 110 -3.89 -13.62 3.00
N LEU A 111 -4.00 -14.86 3.49
CA LEU A 111 -4.92 -15.25 4.57
C LEU A 111 -4.30 -15.04 5.96
N THR A 112 -3.05 -14.58 6.02
CA THR A 112 -2.28 -14.43 7.25
C THR A 112 -2.70 -13.18 8.02
N SER A 113 -3.19 -13.34 9.25
CA SER A 113 -3.72 -12.24 10.07
C SER A 113 -2.68 -11.15 10.38
N HIS A 114 -1.40 -11.50 10.51
CA HIS A 114 -0.33 -10.53 10.75
C HIS A 114 -0.13 -9.57 9.57
N TRP A 115 -0.43 -10.00 8.35
CA TRP A 115 -0.33 -9.15 7.16
C TRP A 115 -1.47 -8.14 7.13
N TRP A 116 -2.70 -8.55 7.48
CA TRP A 116 -3.84 -7.62 7.63
C TRP A 116 -3.62 -6.60 8.74
N ALA A 117 -3.04 -7.03 9.87
CA ALA A 117 -2.69 -6.13 10.96
C ALA A 117 -1.67 -5.05 10.53
N ALA A 118 -0.75 -5.36 9.62
CA ALA A 118 0.21 -4.39 9.08
C ALA A 118 -0.46 -3.32 8.19
N LEU A 119 -1.67 -3.58 7.68
CA LEU A 119 -2.50 -2.58 6.99
C LEU A 119 -3.26 -1.67 7.98
N GLY A 120 -3.18 -1.95 9.29
CA GLY A 120 -3.93 -1.24 10.32
C GLY A 120 -5.39 -1.70 10.48
N ILE A 121 -5.70 -2.93 10.04
CA ILE A 121 -7.01 -3.60 10.18
C ILE A 121 -6.96 -4.64 11.30
#